data_AF-A0A1Z3MXT0-F1
#
_entry.id   AF-A0A1Z3MXT0-F1
#
_cell.length_a   1.000
_cell.length_b   1.000
_cell.length_c   1.000
_cell.angle_alpha   90.00
_cell.angle_beta   90.00
_cell.angle_gamma   90.00
#
_symmetry.space_group_name_H-M   'P 1'
#
loop_
_entity.id
_entity.type
_entity.pdbx_description
1 polymer ?
#
loop_
_entity_poly.entity_id
_entity_poly.type
_entity_poly.pdbx_seq_one_letter_code
_entity_poly.pdbx_strand_id
1 'polypeptide(L)'
;MIESKYCRALVELRSKPTHELKEVGDQWRTPDLLFWGINAMFGPLVLDLFADDSNAKCPAWYTAEDNALTQDWSERLAELGGAGFGNPPYSRSQYHDKQAVTGMTHIINHAMAMREKGGRYVFLIKSATSETWWPEEADHVTFIRGRIGFDLPKWFVPKDEKQQPTSAFFAGAIVVFDKTWRGERFSYINRTDLEAKGRASMSLAQFAVGRTQTDAAPELDAEAVPEKSEAELPLTQKAILETSGVEAWACVVAAFGEKDEYTFSESKFGHTWAADSLENPEFTNVSPLTIDRAKKLISESILVGVNAWLETLPFDSDDVKQDMSERLRTVAVESAKEYGINHSEFIATMESLDKAKWSNIRGIRAHVRETQESKDKALNESRVWPLEVGLVFNQIEGADALSVSQQNKLKANINQLWLERMPTSEIITTAGGLFNSMQGAVNA
;
A
#
# COMPACT_ATOMS: atom_id res chain seq x y z
N MET A 1 19.66 -0.92 -41.67
CA MET A 1 18.61 0.10 -41.51
C MET A 1 19.21 1.30 -40.82
N ILE A 2 18.86 2.53 -41.22
CA ILE A 2 19.32 3.72 -40.50
C ILE A 2 18.58 3.75 -39.17
N GLU A 3 19.32 3.65 -38.07
CA GLU A 3 18.75 3.64 -36.73
C GLU A 3 18.01 4.96 -36.44
N SER A 4 16.75 4.86 -36.00
CA SER A 4 15.91 6.00 -35.68
C SER A 4 16.64 6.96 -34.74
N LYS A 5 16.50 8.27 -34.96
CA LYS A 5 17.08 9.29 -34.07
C LYS A 5 16.61 9.09 -32.62
N TYR A 6 15.39 8.61 -32.45
CA TYR A 6 14.84 8.28 -31.14
C TYR A 6 15.59 7.11 -30.48
N CYS A 7 15.74 5.98 -31.17
CA CYS A 7 16.47 4.82 -30.67
C CYS A 7 17.93 5.16 -30.33
N ARG A 8 18.62 5.90 -31.22
CA ARG A 8 19.99 6.34 -30.95
C ARG A 8 20.10 7.22 -29.71
N ALA A 9 19.16 8.13 -29.50
CA ALA A 9 19.13 8.97 -28.29
C ALA A 9 18.86 8.13 -27.02
N LEU A 10 18.03 7.08 -27.12
CA LEU A 10 17.82 6.14 -26.01
C LEU A 10 19.07 5.32 -25.70
N VAL A 11 19.76 4.80 -26.72
CA VAL A 11 21.03 4.06 -26.55
C VAL A 11 22.09 4.95 -25.92
N GLU A 12 22.25 6.18 -26.42
CA GLU A 12 23.18 7.16 -25.87
C GLU A 12 22.85 7.48 -24.40
N LEU A 13 21.57 7.71 -24.09
CA LEU A 13 21.12 7.96 -22.72
C LEU A 13 21.45 6.78 -21.80
N ARG A 14 21.09 5.55 -22.20
CA ARG A 14 21.33 4.32 -21.43
C ARG A 14 22.82 4.05 -21.18
N SER A 15 23.70 4.56 -22.06
CA SER A 15 25.15 4.38 -21.96
C SER A 15 25.84 5.34 -20.99
N LYS A 16 25.13 6.35 -20.47
CA LYS A 16 25.72 7.31 -19.52
C LYS A 16 26.06 6.62 -18.19
N PRO A 17 27.15 7.05 -17.51
CA PRO A 17 27.53 6.46 -16.23
C PRO A 17 26.55 6.83 -15.10
N THR A 18 25.89 7.99 -15.21
CA THR A 18 24.89 8.46 -14.24
C THR A 18 23.81 9.30 -14.94
N HIS A 19 22.66 9.43 -14.29
CA HIS A 19 21.42 9.96 -14.87
C HIS A 19 20.66 10.85 -13.87
N GLU A 20 19.95 11.84 -14.41
CA GLU A 20 18.98 12.65 -13.68
C GLU A 20 17.55 12.15 -13.96
N LEU A 21 16.63 12.25 -12.99
CA LEU A 21 15.24 11.77 -13.14
C LEU A 21 14.52 12.40 -14.34
N LYS A 22 14.81 13.66 -14.65
CA LYS A 22 14.23 14.39 -15.79
C LYS A 22 14.65 13.80 -17.14
N GLU A 23 15.73 13.02 -17.20
CA GLU A 23 16.22 12.39 -18.44
C GLU A 23 15.49 11.08 -18.76
N VAL A 24 14.86 10.43 -17.78
CA VAL A 24 14.16 9.14 -17.96
C VAL A 24 13.09 9.23 -19.04
N GLY A 25 12.35 10.35 -19.10
CA GLY A 25 11.42 10.65 -20.19
C GLY A 25 10.38 9.54 -20.40
N ASP A 26 10.36 8.96 -21.59
CA ASP A 26 9.39 7.92 -21.99
C ASP A 26 9.64 6.55 -21.35
N GLN A 27 10.73 6.37 -20.59
CA GLN A 27 11.23 5.06 -20.17
C GLN A 27 10.76 4.64 -18.77
N TRP A 28 9.82 5.37 -18.18
CA TRP A 28 9.17 5.00 -16.92
C TRP A 28 8.37 3.71 -17.08
N ARG A 29 8.50 2.79 -16.13
CA ARG A 29 7.93 1.44 -16.21
C ARG A 29 6.67 1.33 -15.36
N THR A 30 5.70 0.57 -15.86
CA THR A 30 4.52 0.20 -15.09
C THR A 30 4.90 -0.75 -13.96
N PRO A 31 4.51 -0.50 -12.70
CA PRO A 31 4.72 -1.43 -11.60
C PRO A 31 3.99 -2.76 -11.82
N ASP A 32 4.59 -3.87 -11.38
CA ASP A 32 4.04 -5.21 -11.62
C ASP A 32 2.62 -5.37 -11.05
N LEU A 33 2.40 -4.94 -9.80
CA LEU A 33 1.09 -5.03 -9.17
C LEU A 33 0.03 -4.22 -9.92
N LEU A 34 0.42 -3.08 -10.49
CA LEU A 34 -0.49 -2.27 -11.26
C LEU A 34 -0.86 -2.96 -12.57
N PHE A 35 0.13 -3.47 -13.31
CA PHE A 35 -0.10 -4.21 -14.55
C PHE A 35 -0.97 -5.45 -14.32
N TRP A 36 -0.64 -6.28 -13.33
CA TRP A 36 -1.41 -7.49 -13.04
C TRP A 36 -2.83 -7.20 -12.54
N GLY A 37 -3.02 -6.07 -11.85
CA GLY A 37 -4.34 -5.59 -11.47
C GLY A 37 -5.19 -5.21 -12.68
N ILE A 38 -4.59 -4.49 -13.64
CA ILE A 38 -5.22 -4.13 -14.91
C ILE A 38 -5.54 -5.41 -15.71
N ASN A 39 -4.60 -6.35 -15.79
CA ASN A 39 -4.80 -7.64 -16.45
C ASN A 39 -5.93 -8.46 -15.80
N ALA A 40 -6.05 -8.44 -14.48
CA ALA A 40 -7.14 -9.13 -13.78
C ALA A 40 -8.52 -8.53 -14.09
N MET A 41 -8.59 -7.21 -14.36
CA MET A 41 -9.85 -6.52 -14.67
C MET A 41 -10.21 -6.57 -16.15
N PHE A 42 -9.22 -6.44 -17.03
CA PHE A 42 -9.43 -6.18 -18.46
C PHE A 42 -8.62 -7.11 -19.36
N GLY A 43 -7.96 -8.12 -18.82
CA GLY A 43 -7.22 -9.10 -19.60
C GLY A 43 -8.09 -10.14 -20.31
N PRO A 44 -7.48 -11.22 -20.83
CA PRO A 44 -6.04 -11.47 -20.82
C PRO A 44 -5.26 -10.48 -21.72
N LEU A 45 -4.24 -9.83 -21.16
CA LEU A 45 -3.31 -8.96 -21.87
C LEU A 45 -2.14 -9.80 -22.40
N VAL A 46 -1.91 -9.75 -23.71
CA VAL A 46 -0.98 -10.66 -24.40
C VAL A 46 0.03 -9.95 -25.29
N LEU A 47 -0.18 -8.66 -25.57
CA LEU A 47 0.71 -7.83 -26.39
C LEU A 47 1.02 -6.51 -25.69
N ASP A 48 2.27 -6.21 -25.40
CA ASP A 48 2.71 -4.93 -24.83
C ASP A 48 3.14 -3.98 -25.96
N LEU A 49 2.37 -2.92 -26.17
CA LEU A 49 2.52 -2.06 -27.34
C LEU A 49 3.75 -1.15 -27.26
N PHE A 50 4.24 -0.83 -26.06
CA PHE A 50 5.31 0.16 -25.88
C PHE A 50 6.28 -0.33 -24.79
N ALA A 51 7.19 -1.22 -25.15
CA ALA A 51 8.11 -1.84 -24.20
C ALA A 51 9.52 -2.03 -24.78
N ASP A 52 10.42 -2.56 -23.95
CA ASP A 52 11.70 -3.13 -24.31
C ASP A 52 11.79 -4.53 -23.68
N ASP A 53 12.72 -5.36 -24.14
CA ASP A 53 12.97 -6.71 -23.57
C ASP A 53 13.15 -6.69 -22.04
N SER A 54 13.71 -5.62 -21.52
CA SER A 54 14.00 -5.47 -20.09
C SER A 54 12.78 -5.14 -19.22
N ASN A 55 11.68 -4.67 -19.82
CA ASN A 55 10.53 -4.10 -19.11
C ASN A 55 9.14 -4.59 -19.57
N ALA A 56 9.06 -5.36 -20.66
CA ALA A 56 7.82 -5.89 -21.20
C ALA A 56 6.99 -6.62 -20.13
N LYS A 57 5.66 -6.44 -20.20
CA LYS A 57 4.70 -7.05 -19.26
C LYS A 57 3.88 -8.17 -19.87
N CYS A 58 3.92 -8.31 -21.20
CA CYS A 58 3.19 -9.34 -21.94
C CYS A 58 4.16 -10.30 -22.66
N PRO A 59 3.70 -11.51 -23.05
CA PRO A 59 4.52 -12.48 -23.78
C PRO A 59 4.99 -12.02 -25.17
N ALA A 60 4.26 -11.10 -25.80
CA ALA A 60 4.69 -10.41 -27.02
C ALA A 60 4.78 -8.90 -26.75
N TRP A 61 5.69 -8.22 -27.42
CA TRP A 61 5.83 -6.76 -27.31
C TRP A 61 6.42 -6.15 -28.59
N TYR A 62 6.28 -4.83 -28.72
CA TYR A 62 6.99 -4.03 -29.72
C TYR A 62 8.01 -3.11 -29.04
N THR A 63 9.23 -3.08 -29.58
CA THR A 63 10.26 -2.12 -29.18
C THR A 63 10.12 -0.79 -29.92
N ALA A 64 10.93 0.19 -29.51
CA ALA A 64 11.06 1.46 -30.23
C ALA A 64 11.54 1.25 -31.68
N GLU A 65 12.38 0.25 -31.92
CA GLU A 65 12.87 -0.14 -33.25
C GLU A 65 11.79 -0.78 -34.11
N ASP A 66 10.95 -1.64 -33.51
CA ASP A 66 9.80 -2.24 -34.20
C ASP A 66 8.77 -1.17 -34.61
N ASN A 67 8.72 -0.07 -33.86
CA ASN A 67 7.76 1.02 -33.98
C ASN A 67 6.31 0.51 -34.07
N ALA A 68 5.67 0.37 -32.92
CA ALA A 68 4.29 -0.09 -32.82
C ALA A 68 3.33 0.65 -33.77
N LEU A 69 3.52 1.95 -34.04
CA LEU A 69 2.62 2.72 -34.92
C LEU A 69 2.71 2.34 -36.41
N THR A 70 3.64 1.47 -36.80
CA THR A 70 3.69 0.87 -38.15
C THR A 70 3.00 -0.48 -38.24
N GLN A 71 2.68 -1.08 -37.09
CA GLN A 71 2.22 -2.46 -37.00
C GLN A 71 0.69 -2.52 -37.06
N ASP A 72 0.16 -3.60 -37.64
CA ASP A 72 -1.26 -3.94 -37.51
C ASP A 72 -1.48 -4.70 -36.19
N TRP A 73 -1.87 -3.96 -35.15
CA TRP A 73 -2.08 -4.55 -33.83
C TRP A 73 -3.25 -5.52 -33.82
N SER A 74 -4.27 -5.28 -34.66
CA SER A 74 -5.48 -6.08 -34.69
C SER A 74 -5.20 -7.46 -35.28
N GLU A 75 -4.43 -7.52 -36.36
CA GLU A 75 -3.97 -8.78 -36.95
C GLU A 75 -3.12 -9.58 -35.95
N ARG A 76 -2.15 -8.91 -35.29
CA ARG A 76 -1.31 -9.56 -34.28
C ARG A 76 -2.11 -10.13 -33.10
N LEU A 77 -3.14 -9.41 -32.63
CA LEU A 77 -4.01 -9.89 -31.56
C LEU A 77 -4.91 -11.05 -31.99
N ALA A 78 -5.30 -11.11 -33.27
CA ALA A 78 -6.05 -12.25 -33.80
C ALA A 78 -5.22 -13.54 -33.77
N GLU A 79 -3.89 -13.45 -33.94
CA GLU A 79 -2.97 -14.58 -33.78
C GLU A 79 -2.75 -14.96 -32.30
N LEU A 80 -2.52 -13.97 -31.44
CA LEU A 80 -2.13 -14.19 -30.04
C LEU A 80 -3.29 -14.60 -29.14
N GLY A 81 -4.52 -14.17 -29.46
CA GLY A 81 -5.70 -14.46 -28.65
C GLY A 81 -5.71 -13.70 -27.31
N GLY A 82 -6.09 -12.41 -27.35
CA GLY A 82 -6.22 -11.58 -26.16
C GLY A 82 -6.33 -10.10 -26.48
N ALA A 83 -5.89 -9.25 -25.55
CA ALA A 83 -5.88 -7.79 -25.69
C ALA A 83 -4.46 -7.21 -25.63
N GLY A 84 -4.27 -6.03 -26.24
CA GLY A 84 -3.04 -5.26 -26.15
C GLY A 84 -3.02 -4.35 -24.94
N PHE A 85 -1.86 -4.19 -24.31
CA PHE A 85 -1.61 -3.26 -23.21
C PHE A 85 -0.74 -2.09 -23.69
N GLY A 86 -1.00 -0.88 -23.19
CA GLY A 86 -0.16 0.28 -23.50
C GLY A 86 0.09 1.19 -22.30
N ASN A 87 1.36 1.39 -21.96
CA ASN A 87 1.85 2.52 -21.17
C ASN A 87 2.68 3.43 -22.11
N PRO A 88 2.05 4.39 -22.80
CA PRO A 88 2.64 5.02 -23.98
C PRO A 88 3.71 6.08 -23.66
N PRO A 89 4.62 6.36 -24.61
CA PRO A 89 5.54 7.49 -24.51
C PRO A 89 4.80 8.83 -24.59
N TYR A 90 5.10 9.73 -23.64
CA TYR A 90 4.49 11.06 -23.53
C TYR A 90 5.28 12.17 -24.23
N SER A 91 6.47 11.86 -24.75
CA SER A 91 7.26 12.83 -25.50
C SER A 91 6.47 13.43 -26.67
N ARG A 92 6.84 14.66 -27.03
CA ARG A 92 6.32 15.31 -28.24
C ARG A 92 6.57 14.40 -29.44
N SER A 93 5.71 14.48 -30.45
CA SER A 93 5.80 13.64 -31.63
C SER A 93 7.20 13.63 -32.24
N GLN A 94 7.82 12.45 -32.24
CA GLN A 94 9.06 12.18 -32.97
C GLN A 94 8.76 11.34 -34.20
N TYR A 95 9.56 11.52 -35.24
CA TYR A 95 9.35 10.86 -36.53
C TYR A 95 10.63 10.16 -36.99
N HIS A 96 10.45 9.02 -37.63
CA HIS A 96 11.47 8.31 -38.39
C HIS A 96 10.90 8.01 -39.78
N ASP A 97 11.56 8.46 -40.84
CA ASP A 97 11.12 8.28 -42.23
C ASP A 97 9.65 8.69 -42.48
N LYS A 98 9.24 9.83 -41.91
CA LYS A 98 7.89 10.41 -41.92
C LYS A 98 6.83 9.64 -41.12
N GLN A 99 7.17 8.51 -40.56
CA GLN A 99 6.31 7.77 -39.65
C GLN A 99 6.49 8.28 -38.22
N ALA A 100 5.38 8.45 -37.50
CA ALA A 100 5.43 8.78 -36.08
C ALA A 100 6.00 7.59 -35.29
N VAL A 101 6.82 7.89 -34.29
CA VAL A 101 7.37 6.93 -33.31
C VAL A 101 6.74 7.17 -31.93
N THR A 102 6.60 8.44 -31.54
CA THR A 102 5.98 8.85 -30.28
C THR A 102 4.91 9.93 -30.50
N GLY A 103 4.21 10.30 -29.44
CA GLY A 103 3.20 11.36 -29.42
C GLY A 103 1.79 10.81 -29.24
N MET A 104 1.17 11.18 -28.12
CA MET A 104 -0.12 10.65 -27.68
C MET A 104 -1.24 10.75 -28.73
N THR A 105 -1.32 11.82 -29.50
CA THR A 105 -2.34 11.95 -30.56
C THR A 105 -2.22 10.84 -31.61
N HIS A 106 -1.01 10.54 -32.08
CA HIS A 106 -0.79 9.46 -33.06
C HIS A 106 -1.10 8.09 -32.47
N ILE A 107 -0.71 7.88 -31.21
CA ILE A 107 -0.93 6.63 -30.48
C ILE A 107 -2.43 6.35 -30.30
N ILE A 108 -3.19 7.33 -29.83
CA ILE A 108 -4.63 7.18 -29.60
C ILE A 108 -5.39 7.01 -30.93
N ASN A 109 -5.02 7.78 -31.97
CA ASN A 109 -5.61 7.61 -33.30
C ASN A 109 -5.35 6.20 -33.88
N HIS A 110 -4.13 5.68 -33.71
CA HIS A 110 -3.81 4.32 -34.15
C HIS A 110 -4.58 3.28 -33.35
N ALA A 111 -4.69 3.44 -32.02
CA ALA A 111 -5.50 2.56 -31.17
C ALA A 111 -6.97 2.52 -31.62
N MET A 112 -7.57 3.68 -31.94
CA MET A 112 -8.93 3.75 -32.49
C MET A 112 -9.04 3.05 -33.84
N ALA A 113 -8.10 3.27 -34.76
CA ALA A 113 -8.10 2.61 -36.07
C ALA A 113 -7.98 1.09 -35.95
N MET A 114 -7.09 0.60 -35.08
CA MET A 114 -6.91 -0.82 -34.83
C MET A 114 -8.09 -1.44 -34.06
N ARG A 115 -8.80 -0.65 -33.25
CA ARG A 115 -10.06 -1.05 -32.60
C ARG A 115 -11.18 -1.25 -33.61
N GLU A 116 -11.29 -0.38 -34.61
CA GLU A 116 -12.30 -0.56 -35.69
C GLU A 116 -12.07 -1.83 -36.51
N LYS A 117 -10.83 -2.35 -36.52
CA LYS A 117 -10.50 -3.66 -37.11
C LYS A 117 -10.83 -4.86 -36.21
N GLY A 118 -11.32 -4.63 -34.99
CA GLY A 118 -11.75 -5.67 -34.05
C GLY A 118 -10.76 -5.94 -32.90
N GLY A 119 -9.61 -5.27 -32.86
CA GLY A 119 -8.66 -5.42 -31.77
C GLY A 119 -9.14 -4.78 -30.46
N ARG A 120 -8.68 -5.35 -29.34
CA ARG A 120 -9.00 -4.90 -27.98
C ARG A 120 -7.75 -4.35 -27.31
N TYR A 121 -7.85 -3.16 -26.73
CA TYR A 121 -6.70 -2.48 -26.13
C TYR A 121 -7.01 -1.88 -24.77
N VAL A 122 -6.06 -1.94 -23.86
CA VAL A 122 -6.14 -1.41 -22.49
C VAL A 122 -4.93 -0.53 -22.23
N PHE A 123 -5.17 0.77 -22.08
CA PHE A 123 -4.13 1.77 -21.91
C PHE A 123 -4.09 2.28 -20.46
N LEU A 124 -2.90 2.35 -19.86
CA LEU A 124 -2.66 3.10 -18.63
C LEU A 124 -2.15 4.49 -18.99
N ILE A 125 -2.98 5.52 -18.82
CA ILE A 125 -2.65 6.89 -19.22
C ILE A 125 -3.02 7.93 -18.17
N LYS A 126 -2.41 9.12 -18.25
CA LYS A 126 -2.84 10.30 -17.50
C LYS A 126 -4.31 10.63 -17.82
N SER A 127 -5.11 10.83 -16.78
CA SER A 127 -6.42 11.48 -16.85
C SER A 127 -6.23 12.95 -17.23
N ALA A 128 -6.31 13.24 -18.52
CA ALA A 128 -5.90 14.52 -19.10
C ALA A 128 -7.01 15.13 -19.98
N THR A 129 -8.20 15.34 -19.42
CA THR A 129 -9.39 15.81 -20.17
C THR A 129 -9.23 17.18 -20.83
N SER A 130 -8.17 17.93 -20.52
CA SER A 130 -7.80 19.20 -21.18
C SER A 130 -6.92 19.01 -22.42
N GLU A 131 -6.38 17.82 -22.64
CA GLU A 131 -5.49 17.51 -23.75
C GLU A 131 -6.28 17.02 -24.96
N THR A 132 -5.88 17.43 -26.16
CA THR A 132 -6.58 17.06 -27.41
C THR A 132 -6.48 15.57 -27.76
N TRP A 133 -5.53 14.85 -27.16
CA TRP A 133 -5.37 13.40 -27.35
C TRP A 133 -6.19 12.58 -26.36
N TRP A 134 -6.86 13.20 -25.38
CA TRP A 134 -7.69 12.47 -24.44
C TRP A 134 -8.81 11.72 -25.21
N PRO A 135 -8.91 10.38 -25.06
CA PRO A 135 -9.81 9.58 -25.88
C PRO A 135 -11.25 9.65 -25.36
N GLU A 136 -11.96 10.72 -25.68
CA GLU A 136 -13.38 10.89 -25.32
C GLU A 136 -14.26 9.75 -25.87
N GLU A 137 -13.85 9.13 -26.98
CA GLU A 137 -14.55 8.06 -27.67
C GLU A 137 -14.20 6.64 -27.16
N ALA A 138 -13.36 6.51 -26.13
CA ALA A 138 -13.08 5.21 -25.53
C ALA A 138 -14.36 4.49 -25.05
N ASP A 139 -14.33 3.15 -25.04
CA ASP A 139 -15.48 2.33 -24.65
C ASP A 139 -15.66 2.27 -23.14
N HIS A 140 -14.55 2.28 -22.41
CA HIS A 140 -14.53 2.36 -20.96
C HIS A 140 -13.37 3.20 -20.47
N VAL A 141 -13.61 4.00 -19.43
CA VAL A 141 -12.56 4.70 -18.69
C VAL A 141 -12.71 4.44 -17.20
N THR A 142 -11.71 3.84 -16.59
CA THR A 142 -11.59 3.69 -15.13
C THR A 142 -10.64 4.72 -14.58
N PHE A 143 -11.13 5.65 -13.78
CA PHE A 143 -10.28 6.63 -13.10
C PHE A 143 -9.65 6.02 -11.84
N ILE A 144 -8.33 6.16 -11.70
CA ILE A 144 -7.60 5.62 -10.54
C ILE A 144 -7.56 6.68 -9.44
N ARG A 145 -8.08 6.33 -8.26
CA ARG A 145 -7.96 7.14 -7.03
C ARG A 145 -6.63 6.83 -6.34
N GLY A 146 -5.84 7.85 -6.09
CA GLY A 146 -4.46 7.73 -5.56
C GLY A 146 -3.40 7.94 -6.65
N ARG A 147 -2.26 8.52 -6.28
CA ARG A 147 -1.14 8.76 -7.20
C ARG A 147 -0.36 7.48 -7.43
N ILE A 148 -0.01 7.22 -8.69
CA ILE A 148 0.80 6.07 -9.07
C ILE A 148 2.28 6.47 -8.99
N GLY A 149 3.09 5.69 -8.28
CA GLY A 149 4.54 5.71 -8.45
C GLY A 149 4.92 4.77 -9.59
N PHE A 150 5.61 5.27 -10.61
CA PHE A 150 6.14 4.43 -11.69
C PHE A 150 7.55 3.97 -11.35
N ASP A 151 7.94 2.82 -11.88
CA ASP A 151 9.25 2.24 -11.63
C ASP A 151 10.30 2.86 -12.54
N LEU A 152 11.50 3.06 -12.00
CA LEU A 152 12.65 3.44 -12.79
C LEU A 152 13.07 2.30 -13.74
N PRO A 153 13.61 2.63 -14.92
CA PRO A 153 14.21 1.63 -15.79
C PRO A 153 15.44 0.99 -15.13
N LYS A 154 15.68 -0.30 -15.44
CA LYS A 154 16.79 -1.07 -14.86
C LYS A 154 18.18 -0.46 -15.12
N TRP A 155 18.32 0.31 -16.21
CA TRP A 155 19.56 1.00 -16.57
C TRP A 155 19.77 2.33 -15.82
N PHE A 156 18.79 2.82 -15.06
CA PHE A 156 18.91 4.10 -14.37
C PHE A 156 19.93 4.02 -13.22
N VAL A 157 20.97 4.84 -13.32
CA VAL A 157 21.97 5.03 -12.28
C VAL A 157 21.86 6.48 -11.77
N PRO A 158 21.50 6.74 -10.51
CA PRO A 158 21.28 8.09 -10.01
C PRO A 158 22.58 8.90 -9.99
N LYS A 159 22.53 10.15 -10.46
CA LYS A 159 23.66 11.10 -10.41
C LYS A 159 24.03 11.52 -8.98
N ASP A 160 23.04 11.62 -8.09
CA ASP A 160 23.21 11.99 -6.69
C ASP A 160 22.02 11.48 -5.85
N GLU A 161 22.11 11.58 -4.52
CA GLU A 161 21.07 11.14 -3.57
C GLU A 161 19.72 11.86 -3.74
N LYS A 162 19.67 12.97 -4.50
CA LYS A 162 18.43 13.72 -4.78
C LYS A 162 17.63 13.10 -5.92
N GLN A 163 18.19 12.15 -6.67
CA GLN A 163 17.51 11.48 -7.79
C GLN A 163 16.59 10.33 -7.32
N GLN A 164 15.73 10.60 -6.34
CA GLN A 164 14.75 9.63 -5.83
C GLN A 164 13.39 9.79 -6.52
N PRO A 165 12.80 8.71 -7.07
CA PRO A 165 11.52 8.78 -7.74
C PRO A 165 10.40 9.13 -6.74
N THR A 166 9.47 9.98 -7.15
CA THR A 166 8.26 10.29 -6.39
C THR A 166 7.03 9.83 -7.15
N SER A 167 5.88 9.83 -6.47
CA SER A 167 4.61 9.54 -7.15
C SER A 167 4.36 10.53 -8.28
N ALA A 168 3.76 10.06 -9.37
CA ALA A 168 3.40 10.89 -10.50
C ALA A 168 2.56 12.10 -10.05
N PHE A 169 2.89 13.28 -10.55
CA PHE A 169 2.18 14.53 -10.24
C PHE A 169 0.80 14.62 -10.92
N PHE A 170 0.38 13.59 -11.65
CA PHE A 170 -0.87 13.55 -12.40
C PHE A 170 -1.80 12.42 -11.94
N ALA A 171 -3.08 12.49 -12.31
CA ALA A 171 -4.05 11.44 -12.03
C ALA A 171 -3.98 10.38 -13.13
N GLY A 172 -4.05 9.09 -12.78
CA GLY A 172 -4.04 7.98 -13.74
C GLY A 172 -5.45 7.53 -14.11
N ALA A 173 -5.59 6.97 -15.31
CA ALA A 173 -6.78 6.31 -15.81
C ALA A 173 -6.41 5.06 -16.60
N ILE A 174 -7.27 4.06 -16.56
CA ILE A 174 -7.23 2.89 -17.44
C ILE A 174 -8.29 3.12 -18.52
N VAL A 175 -7.88 3.05 -19.78
CA VAL A 175 -8.75 3.32 -20.92
C VAL A 175 -8.85 2.08 -21.79
N VAL A 176 -10.08 1.63 -22.03
CA VAL A 176 -10.37 0.44 -22.83
C VAL A 176 -10.95 0.84 -24.19
N PHE A 177 -10.37 0.26 -25.23
CA PHE A 177 -10.82 0.32 -26.62
C PHE A 177 -11.27 -1.09 -27.02
N ASP A 178 -12.58 -1.31 -27.06
CA ASP A 178 -13.20 -2.60 -27.29
C ASP A 178 -14.65 -2.41 -27.80
N LYS A 179 -14.90 -2.65 -29.09
CA LYS A 179 -16.25 -2.56 -29.70
C LYS A 179 -17.26 -3.52 -29.05
N THR A 180 -16.78 -4.56 -28.38
CA THR A 180 -17.60 -5.56 -27.72
C THR A 180 -17.91 -5.21 -26.27
N TRP A 181 -17.35 -4.12 -25.73
CA TRP A 181 -17.65 -3.66 -24.38
C TRP A 181 -19.16 -3.41 -24.19
N ARG A 182 -19.72 -3.94 -23.10
CA ARG A 182 -21.13 -3.78 -22.70
C ARG A 182 -21.29 -3.25 -21.28
N GLY A 183 -20.17 -2.97 -20.59
CA GLY A 183 -20.19 -2.42 -19.25
C GLY A 183 -20.50 -0.92 -19.26
N GLU A 184 -20.41 -0.31 -18.08
CA GLU A 184 -20.56 1.14 -17.92
C GLU A 184 -19.49 1.89 -18.72
N ARG A 185 -19.74 3.17 -19.04
CA ARG A 185 -18.75 4.00 -19.75
C ARG A 185 -17.62 4.49 -18.84
N PHE A 186 -17.94 4.72 -17.57
CA PHE A 186 -17.00 5.26 -16.59
C PHE A 186 -17.05 4.46 -15.30
N SER A 187 -15.89 4.24 -14.69
CA SER A 187 -15.78 3.64 -13.37
C SER A 187 -14.63 4.26 -12.57
N TYR A 188 -14.49 3.86 -11.31
CA TYR A 188 -13.40 4.30 -10.45
C TYR A 188 -12.84 3.11 -9.67
N ILE A 189 -11.54 3.15 -9.40
CA ILE A 189 -10.87 2.17 -8.54
C ILE A 189 -9.81 2.86 -7.69
N ASN A 190 -9.65 2.47 -6.41
CA ASN A 190 -8.49 2.94 -5.65
C ASN A 190 -7.23 2.20 -6.11
N ARG A 191 -6.11 2.90 -6.19
CA ARG A 191 -4.80 2.32 -6.54
C ARG A 191 -4.49 1.09 -5.68
N THR A 192 -4.77 1.15 -4.39
CA THR A 192 -4.56 0.05 -3.44
C THR A 192 -5.37 -1.18 -3.79
N ASP A 193 -6.63 -1.00 -4.24
CA ASP A 193 -7.52 -2.10 -4.62
C ASP A 193 -7.07 -2.73 -5.94
N LEU A 194 -6.60 -1.90 -6.88
CA LEU A 194 -6.01 -2.35 -8.14
C LEU A 194 -4.72 -3.15 -7.89
N GLU A 195 -3.83 -2.65 -7.04
CA GLU A 195 -2.62 -3.36 -6.62
C GLU A 195 -2.94 -4.66 -5.86
N ALA A 196 -4.02 -4.70 -5.07
CA ALA A 196 -4.48 -5.91 -4.41
C ALA A 196 -4.94 -6.98 -5.42
N LYS A 197 -5.70 -6.59 -6.45
CA LYS A 197 -6.04 -7.48 -7.57
C LYS A 197 -4.80 -7.98 -8.28
N GLY A 198 -3.80 -7.12 -8.45
CA GLY A 198 -2.50 -7.50 -9.01
C GLY A 198 -1.77 -8.54 -8.18
N ARG A 199 -1.67 -8.34 -6.86
CA ARG A 199 -1.06 -9.31 -5.94
C ARG A 199 -1.74 -10.67 -6.04
N ALA A 200 -3.07 -10.70 -6.02
CA ALA A 200 -3.84 -11.94 -6.14
C ALA A 200 -3.59 -12.65 -7.48
N SER A 201 -3.61 -11.90 -8.59
CA SER A 201 -3.38 -12.44 -9.93
C SER A 201 -1.95 -12.99 -10.09
N MET A 202 -0.94 -12.26 -9.59
CA MET A 202 0.45 -12.74 -9.57
C MET A 202 0.61 -14.00 -8.73
N SER A 203 -0.01 -14.07 -7.56
CA SER A 203 0.07 -15.24 -6.69
C SER A 203 -0.51 -16.49 -7.38
N LEU A 204 -1.64 -16.35 -8.07
CA LEU A 204 -2.23 -17.44 -8.86
C LEU A 204 -1.33 -17.85 -10.03
N ALA A 205 -0.72 -16.89 -10.75
CA ALA A 205 0.20 -17.18 -11.83
C ALA A 205 1.45 -17.93 -11.33
N GLN A 206 2.04 -17.48 -10.21
CA GLN A 206 3.18 -18.16 -9.58
C GLN A 206 2.83 -19.57 -9.10
N PHE A 207 1.65 -19.76 -8.51
CA PHE A 207 1.16 -21.08 -8.13
C PHE A 207 1.01 -22.00 -9.34
N ALA A 208 0.45 -21.51 -10.46
CA ALA A 208 0.32 -22.29 -11.69
C ALA A 208 1.69 -22.70 -12.26
N VAL A 209 2.68 -21.80 -12.25
CA VAL A 209 4.06 -22.12 -12.65
C VAL A 209 4.67 -23.19 -11.74
N GLY A 210 4.51 -23.05 -10.42
CA GLY A 210 5.00 -24.03 -9.45
C GLY A 210 4.40 -25.42 -9.64
N ARG A 211 3.11 -25.51 -9.98
CA ARG A 211 2.47 -26.80 -10.33
C ARG A 211 3.03 -27.42 -11.60
N THR A 212 3.26 -26.59 -12.62
CA THR A 212 3.80 -27.07 -13.90
C THR A 212 5.22 -27.63 -13.74
N GLN A 213 6.01 -27.08 -12.81
CA GLN A 213 7.33 -27.61 -12.45
C GLN A 213 7.26 -28.93 -11.65
N THR A 214 6.23 -29.13 -10.83
CA THR A 214 6.03 -30.41 -10.10
C THR A 214 5.38 -31.51 -10.95
N ASP A 215 4.63 -31.16 -11.98
CA ASP A 215 3.94 -32.11 -12.88
C ASP A 215 4.83 -32.56 -14.06
N ALA A 216 6.02 -31.97 -14.25
CA ALA A 216 7.02 -32.46 -15.19
C ALA A 216 7.70 -33.72 -14.61
N ALA A 217 7.44 -34.88 -15.22
CA ALA A 217 8.07 -36.16 -14.83
C ALA A 217 9.61 -36.09 -14.92
N PRO A 218 10.35 -36.79 -14.04
CA PRO A 218 11.80 -36.70 -13.98
C PRO A 218 12.43 -37.46 -15.16
N GLU A 219 13.09 -36.74 -16.07
CA GLU A 219 14.09 -37.35 -16.94
C GLU A 219 15.37 -37.61 -16.13
N LEU A 220 15.69 -38.90 -16.03
CA LEU A 220 16.95 -39.43 -15.51
C LEU A 220 18.07 -39.16 -16.51
N ASP A 221 18.95 -38.22 -16.22
CA ASP A 221 20.38 -38.48 -15.96
C ASP A 221 21.23 -37.20 -15.95
N ALA A 222 22.03 -37.09 -14.88
CA ALA A 222 23.39 -36.54 -14.80
C ALA A 222 23.70 -35.17 -15.47
N GLU A 223 23.67 -34.11 -14.66
CA GLU A 223 24.86 -33.49 -14.05
C GLU A 223 24.42 -32.18 -13.36
N ALA A 224 24.47 -32.19 -12.02
CA ALA A 224 24.15 -31.02 -11.21
C ALA A 224 25.22 -29.94 -11.39
N VAL A 225 24.88 -28.87 -12.10
CA VAL A 225 25.56 -27.58 -12.00
C VAL A 225 24.84 -26.78 -10.91
N PRO A 226 25.52 -26.32 -9.85
CA PRO A 226 24.86 -25.62 -8.76
C PRO A 226 24.57 -24.18 -9.20
N GLU A 227 23.29 -23.85 -9.40
CA GLU A 227 22.86 -22.45 -9.36
C GLU A 227 22.90 -21.97 -7.91
N LYS A 228 23.67 -20.91 -7.69
CA LYS A 228 23.80 -20.24 -6.39
C LYS A 228 22.43 -19.72 -5.94
N SER A 229 21.80 -20.45 -5.03
CA SER A 229 20.85 -19.89 -4.08
C SER A 229 21.59 -18.84 -3.24
N GLU A 230 21.12 -17.60 -3.22
CA GLU A 230 21.35 -16.76 -2.05
C GLU A 230 20.74 -17.52 -0.87
N ALA A 231 21.59 -17.90 0.09
CA ALA A 231 21.15 -18.60 1.28
C ALA A 231 20.30 -17.62 2.11
N GLU A 232 18.99 -17.67 1.96
CA GLU A 232 18.06 -17.00 2.88
C GLU A 232 18.18 -17.70 4.23
N LEU A 233 18.98 -17.11 5.12
CA LEU A 233 19.23 -17.62 6.45
C LEU A 233 17.92 -17.73 7.24
N PRO A 234 17.70 -18.82 7.99
CA PRO A 234 16.53 -18.93 8.86
C PRO A 234 16.52 -17.80 9.90
N LEU A 235 15.32 -17.27 10.17
CA LEU A 235 15.13 -16.15 11.10
C LEU A 235 14.87 -16.69 12.50
N THR A 236 15.69 -16.27 13.46
CA THR A 236 15.50 -16.65 14.86
C THR A 236 14.27 -15.98 15.44
N GLN A 237 13.59 -16.66 16.36
CA GLN A 237 12.42 -16.11 17.06
C GLN A 237 12.73 -14.76 17.73
N LYS A 238 13.93 -14.64 18.31
CA LYS A 238 14.42 -13.41 18.94
C LYS A 238 14.56 -12.27 17.92
N ALA A 239 15.13 -12.53 16.74
CA ALA A 239 15.28 -11.52 15.70
C ALA A 239 13.93 -11.02 15.16
N ILE A 240 12.94 -11.91 15.03
CA ILE A 240 11.58 -11.55 14.61
C ILE A 240 10.93 -10.63 15.65
N LEU A 241 11.02 -10.96 16.94
CA LEU A 241 10.46 -10.14 18.01
C LEU A 241 11.13 -8.76 18.10
N GLU A 242 12.47 -8.71 18.01
CA GLU A 242 13.27 -7.48 18.11
C GLU A 242 13.11 -6.56 16.90
N THR A 243 13.03 -7.11 15.69
CA THR A 243 13.06 -6.34 14.44
C THR A 243 11.67 -6.07 13.88
N SER A 244 10.81 -7.08 13.92
CA SER A 244 9.50 -7.07 13.25
C SER A 244 8.33 -6.87 14.20
N GLY A 245 8.59 -6.90 15.51
CA GLY A 245 7.62 -6.63 16.54
C GLY A 245 6.76 -7.83 16.95
N VAL A 246 5.96 -7.58 17.98
CA VAL A 246 5.18 -8.60 18.69
C VAL A 246 4.14 -9.30 17.83
N GLU A 247 3.47 -8.57 16.94
CA GLU A 247 2.40 -9.13 16.12
C GLU A 247 2.95 -10.13 15.10
N ALA A 248 4.05 -9.79 14.43
CA ALA A 248 4.75 -10.70 13.51
C ALA A 248 5.26 -11.94 14.26
N TRP A 249 5.89 -11.76 15.42
CA TRP A 249 6.34 -12.87 16.26
C TRP A 249 5.18 -13.80 16.66
N ALA A 250 4.09 -13.26 17.17
CA ALA A 250 2.95 -14.05 17.62
C ALA A 250 2.26 -14.78 16.47
N CYS A 251 2.18 -14.17 15.29
CA CYS A 251 1.63 -14.80 14.09
C CYS A 251 2.48 -15.97 13.62
N VAL A 252 3.82 -15.83 13.61
CA VAL A 252 4.74 -16.92 13.25
C VAL A 252 4.62 -18.08 14.26
N VAL A 253 4.70 -17.79 15.56
CA VAL A 253 4.66 -18.80 16.62
C VAL A 253 3.30 -19.51 16.70
N ALA A 254 2.20 -18.77 16.52
CA ALA A 254 0.85 -19.35 16.54
C ALA A 254 0.63 -20.32 15.37
N ALA A 255 1.16 -20.01 14.19
CA ALA A 255 0.98 -20.80 12.98
C ALA A 255 1.89 -22.04 12.93
N PHE A 256 3.14 -21.92 13.38
CA PHE A 256 4.16 -22.97 13.19
C PHE A 256 4.66 -23.63 14.47
N GLY A 257 4.16 -23.19 15.64
CA GLY A 257 4.64 -23.64 16.94
C GLY A 257 5.93 -22.96 17.35
N GLU A 258 6.38 -23.20 18.57
CA GLU A 258 7.58 -22.60 19.13
C GLU A 258 8.84 -23.30 18.59
N LYS A 259 9.69 -22.54 17.93
CA LYS A 259 10.97 -22.96 17.34
C LYS A 259 12.03 -21.90 17.59
N ASP A 260 13.28 -22.32 17.76
CA ASP A 260 14.43 -21.41 17.85
C ASP A 260 14.64 -20.62 16.55
N GLU A 261 14.41 -21.29 15.41
CA GLU A 261 14.58 -20.78 14.05
C GLU A 261 13.38 -21.13 13.15
N TYR A 262 12.95 -20.17 12.34
CA TYR A 262 11.91 -20.33 11.32
C TYR A 262 12.53 -20.20 9.93
N THR A 263 12.05 -21.02 9.00
CA THR A 263 12.38 -20.86 7.57
C THR A 263 11.90 -19.50 7.07
N PHE A 264 12.52 -18.98 6.00
CA PHE A 264 12.08 -17.74 5.38
C PHE A 264 10.58 -17.76 5.03
N SER A 265 10.07 -18.90 4.55
CA SER A 265 8.64 -19.09 4.27
C SER A 265 7.74 -18.99 5.51
N GLU A 266 8.14 -19.58 6.64
CA GLU A 266 7.36 -19.54 7.90
C GLU A 266 7.36 -18.14 8.49
N SER A 267 8.54 -17.50 8.50
CA SER A 267 8.67 -16.10 8.90
C SER A 267 7.79 -15.21 8.01
N LYS A 268 7.94 -15.31 6.69
CA LYS A 268 7.15 -14.53 5.72
C LYS A 268 5.65 -14.73 5.90
N PHE A 269 5.18 -15.95 6.19
CA PHE A 269 3.77 -16.21 6.46
C PHE A 269 3.28 -15.41 7.68
N GLY A 270 3.97 -15.49 8.81
CA GLY A 270 3.53 -14.77 10.01
C GLY A 270 3.65 -13.25 9.88
N HIS A 271 4.63 -12.74 9.14
CA HIS A 271 4.71 -11.31 8.80
C HIS A 271 3.58 -10.87 7.87
N THR A 272 3.20 -11.71 6.91
CA THR A 272 2.09 -11.43 5.99
C THR A 272 0.76 -11.44 6.72
N TRP A 273 0.57 -12.38 7.65
CA TRP A 273 -0.61 -12.40 8.52
C TRP A 273 -0.66 -11.17 9.43
N ALA A 274 0.42 -10.83 10.12
CA ALA A 274 0.48 -9.66 11.01
C ALA A 274 0.22 -8.34 10.26
N ALA A 275 0.73 -8.20 9.04
CA ALA A 275 0.55 -7.00 8.21
C ALA A 275 -0.85 -6.88 7.58
N ASP A 276 -1.64 -7.95 7.58
CA ASP A 276 -3.01 -8.01 7.09
C ASP A 276 -3.98 -7.56 8.20
N SER A 277 -4.41 -8.51 9.02
CA SER A 277 -5.27 -8.30 10.18
C SER A 277 -5.10 -9.50 11.08
N LEU A 278 -4.73 -9.25 12.33
CA LEU A 278 -4.58 -10.31 13.32
C LEU A 278 -5.89 -11.08 13.52
N GLU A 279 -7.01 -10.36 13.58
CA GLU A 279 -8.30 -10.91 13.99
C GLU A 279 -9.15 -11.43 12.83
N ASN A 280 -9.04 -10.78 11.67
CA ASN A 280 -9.84 -11.08 10.48
C ASN A 280 -8.93 -11.03 9.23
N PRO A 281 -7.96 -11.95 9.10
CA PRO A 281 -7.06 -11.93 7.96
C PRO A 281 -7.81 -12.24 6.67
N GLU A 282 -7.74 -11.32 5.72
CA GLU A 282 -8.41 -11.43 4.41
C GLU A 282 -7.48 -12.04 3.34
N PHE A 283 -6.16 -11.92 3.52
CA PHE A 283 -5.14 -12.36 2.58
C PHE A 283 -4.49 -13.69 2.99
N THR A 284 -4.35 -13.94 4.29
CA THR A 284 -3.76 -15.19 4.82
C THR A 284 -4.84 -16.06 5.44
N ASN A 285 -5.11 -17.25 4.89
CA ASN A 285 -6.17 -18.11 5.41
C ASN A 285 -5.71 -18.79 6.71
N VAL A 286 -6.08 -18.21 7.86
CA VAL A 286 -5.68 -18.65 9.20
C VAL A 286 -6.91 -19.16 9.95
N SER A 287 -6.78 -20.31 10.61
CA SER A 287 -7.91 -20.87 11.36
C SER A 287 -8.27 -19.99 12.58
N PRO A 288 -9.55 -19.92 13.00
CA PRO A 288 -9.95 -19.18 14.21
C PRO A 288 -9.18 -19.59 15.47
N LEU A 289 -8.86 -20.88 15.62
CA LEU A 289 -8.03 -21.41 16.71
C LEU A 289 -6.60 -20.85 16.70
N THR A 290 -6.01 -20.69 15.52
CA THR A 290 -4.68 -20.11 15.35
C THR A 290 -4.71 -18.61 15.64
N ILE A 291 -5.77 -17.90 15.23
CA ILE A 291 -6.01 -16.49 15.54
C ILE A 291 -6.09 -16.26 17.06
N ASP A 292 -6.90 -17.06 17.76
CA ASP A 292 -7.02 -16.96 19.22
C ASP A 292 -5.69 -17.23 19.92
N ARG A 293 -4.89 -18.16 19.38
CA ARG A 293 -3.54 -18.44 19.88
C ARG A 293 -2.60 -17.24 19.70
N ALA A 294 -2.63 -16.54 18.56
CA ALA A 294 -1.81 -15.35 18.35
C ALA A 294 -2.25 -14.18 19.25
N LYS A 295 -3.56 -13.95 19.42
CA LYS A 295 -4.08 -12.95 20.37
C LYS A 295 -3.60 -13.21 21.79
N LYS A 296 -3.63 -14.48 22.22
CA LYS A 296 -3.12 -14.89 23.52
C LYS A 296 -1.62 -14.60 23.65
N LEU A 297 -0.82 -15.00 22.66
CA LEU A 297 0.63 -14.74 22.62
C LEU A 297 0.95 -13.24 22.67
N ILE A 298 0.22 -12.39 21.94
CA ILE A 298 0.40 -10.94 21.98
C ILE A 298 0.10 -10.39 23.38
N SER A 299 -1.01 -10.81 24.00
CA SER A 299 -1.36 -10.37 25.34
C SER A 299 -0.33 -10.79 26.40
N GLU A 300 0.31 -11.94 26.21
CA GLU A 300 1.34 -12.48 27.11
C GLU A 300 2.74 -11.94 26.80
N SER A 301 2.98 -11.41 25.59
CA SER A 301 4.28 -10.89 25.17
C SER A 301 4.77 -9.69 25.99
N ILE A 302 3.85 -8.92 26.57
CA ILE A 302 4.19 -7.81 27.46
C ILE A 302 5.03 -8.31 28.65
N LEU A 303 4.82 -9.57 29.05
CA LEU A 303 5.57 -10.22 30.12
C LEU A 303 7.05 -10.39 29.77
N VAL A 304 7.45 -10.46 28.49
CA VAL A 304 8.87 -10.60 28.13
C VAL A 304 9.67 -9.40 28.63
N GLY A 305 9.23 -8.19 28.27
CA GLY A 305 9.85 -6.95 28.72
C GLY A 305 9.65 -6.69 30.21
N VAL A 306 8.44 -6.95 30.73
CA VAL A 306 8.14 -6.75 32.16
C VAL A 306 8.94 -7.70 33.05
N ASN A 307 9.13 -8.97 32.66
CA ASN A 307 9.93 -9.92 33.44
C ASN A 307 11.41 -9.53 33.46
N ALA A 308 11.97 -9.14 32.30
CA ALA A 308 13.34 -8.65 32.23
C ALA A 308 13.53 -7.42 33.13
N TRP A 309 12.59 -6.48 33.11
CA TRP A 309 12.61 -5.32 34.01
C TRP A 309 12.50 -5.71 35.49
N LEU A 310 11.57 -6.60 35.86
CA LEU A 310 11.40 -7.07 37.25
C LEU A 310 12.67 -7.74 37.80
N GLU A 311 13.47 -8.39 36.95
CA GLU A 311 14.76 -8.97 37.34
C GLU A 311 15.81 -7.91 37.71
N THR A 312 15.74 -6.72 37.11
CA THR A 312 16.66 -5.62 37.41
C THR A 312 16.35 -4.89 38.72
N LEU A 313 15.16 -5.10 39.30
CA LEU A 313 14.71 -4.35 40.46
C LEU A 313 15.25 -4.93 41.78
N PRO A 314 15.72 -4.09 42.72
CA PRO A 314 16.14 -4.54 44.03
C PRO A 314 14.90 -4.82 44.91
N PHE A 315 14.85 -5.95 45.61
CA PHE A 315 13.79 -6.28 46.57
C PHE A 315 14.38 -6.72 47.91
N ASP A 316 13.66 -6.47 48.99
CA ASP A 316 14.13 -6.75 50.36
C ASP A 316 14.18 -8.25 50.68
N SER A 317 13.35 -9.07 50.00
CA SER A 317 13.34 -10.53 50.10
C SER A 317 12.75 -11.18 48.84
N ASP A 318 13.04 -12.47 48.63
CA ASP A 318 12.52 -13.24 47.50
C ASP A 318 10.99 -13.41 47.56
N ASP A 319 10.42 -13.55 48.75
CA ASP A 319 8.96 -13.66 48.94
C ASP A 319 8.24 -12.37 48.49
N VAL A 320 8.79 -11.20 48.87
CA VAL A 320 8.27 -9.89 48.45
C VAL A 320 8.45 -9.69 46.94
N LYS A 321 9.59 -10.12 46.39
CA LYS A 321 9.86 -10.08 44.96
C LYS A 321 8.82 -10.90 44.18
N GLN A 322 8.54 -12.12 44.61
CA GLN A 322 7.60 -13.01 43.94
C GLN A 322 6.17 -12.45 43.98
N ASP A 323 5.68 -12.07 45.16
CA ASP A 323 4.32 -11.58 45.37
C ASP A 323 4.05 -10.25 44.63
N MET A 324 5.02 -9.32 44.63
CA MET A 324 4.90 -8.07 43.86
C MET A 324 5.02 -8.31 42.35
N SER A 325 5.93 -9.19 41.92
CA SER A 325 6.09 -9.54 40.51
C SER A 325 4.82 -10.17 39.94
N GLU A 326 4.15 -11.04 40.68
CA GLU A 326 2.92 -11.68 40.23
C GLU A 326 1.79 -10.66 39.99
N ARG A 327 1.64 -9.67 40.87
CA ARG A 327 0.67 -8.58 40.68
C ARG A 327 1.00 -7.74 39.46
N LEU A 328 2.26 -7.37 39.27
CA LEU A 328 2.68 -6.55 38.13
C LEU A 328 2.52 -7.28 36.80
N ARG A 329 2.85 -8.58 36.75
CA ARG A 329 2.58 -9.43 35.59
C ARG A 329 1.08 -9.50 35.28
N THR A 330 0.26 -9.67 36.30
CA THR A 330 -1.21 -9.71 36.16
C THR A 330 -1.74 -8.41 35.55
N VAL A 331 -1.36 -7.26 36.12
CA VAL A 331 -1.85 -5.96 35.63
C VAL A 331 -1.25 -5.61 34.27
N ALA A 332 -0.02 -6.03 33.96
CA ALA A 332 0.58 -5.85 32.64
C ALA A 332 -0.29 -6.51 31.55
N VAL A 333 -0.63 -7.79 31.72
CA VAL A 333 -1.47 -8.52 30.75
C VAL A 333 -2.87 -7.91 30.64
N GLU A 334 -3.48 -7.53 31.78
CA GLU A 334 -4.78 -6.84 31.78
C GLU A 334 -4.73 -5.52 31.00
N SER A 335 -3.70 -4.71 31.24
CA SER A 335 -3.54 -3.40 30.61
C SER A 335 -3.22 -3.50 29.11
N ALA A 336 -2.44 -4.49 28.69
CA ALA A 336 -2.21 -4.78 27.27
C ALA A 336 -3.52 -5.15 26.57
N LYS A 337 -4.37 -5.93 27.24
CA LYS A 337 -5.68 -6.36 26.70
C LYS A 337 -6.71 -5.23 26.68
N GLU A 338 -6.74 -4.38 27.71
CA GLU A 338 -7.78 -3.35 27.86
C GLU A 338 -7.43 -2.05 27.13
N TYR A 339 -6.14 -1.66 27.14
CA TYR A 339 -5.69 -0.36 26.62
C TYR A 339 -4.71 -0.46 25.45
N GLY A 340 -4.28 -1.67 25.05
CA GLY A 340 -3.35 -1.86 23.94
C GLY A 340 -1.91 -1.38 24.21
N ILE A 341 -1.54 -1.15 25.47
CA ILE A 341 -0.21 -0.62 25.82
C ILE A 341 0.88 -1.69 25.74
N ASN A 342 2.08 -1.29 25.32
CA ASN A 342 3.24 -2.19 25.24
C ASN A 342 4.06 -2.22 26.55
N HIS A 343 5.08 -3.09 26.63
CA HIS A 343 5.87 -3.26 27.86
C HIS A 343 6.62 -2.00 28.26
N SER A 344 7.15 -1.21 27.31
CA SER A 344 7.85 0.04 27.61
C SER A 344 6.92 1.08 28.22
N GLU A 345 5.69 1.18 27.71
CA GLU A 345 4.66 2.07 28.25
C GLU A 345 4.18 1.63 29.63
N PHE A 346 4.01 0.32 29.83
CA PHE A 346 3.66 -0.22 31.14
C PHE A 346 4.77 0.03 32.16
N ILE A 347 6.04 -0.22 31.80
CA ILE A 347 7.19 0.04 32.67
C ILE A 347 7.26 1.52 33.04
N ALA A 348 7.15 2.44 32.07
CA ALA A 348 7.17 3.87 32.35
C ALA A 348 6.01 4.31 33.28
N THR A 349 4.82 3.73 33.07
CA THR A 349 3.66 3.94 33.95
C THR A 349 3.96 3.46 35.37
N MET A 350 4.59 2.29 35.52
CA MET A 350 4.96 1.75 36.83
C MET A 350 6.09 2.52 37.50
N GLU A 351 7.08 3.00 36.76
CA GLU A 351 8.17 3.84 37.27
C GLU A 351 7.66 5.19 37.80
N SER A 352 6.53 5.68 37.29
CA SER A 352 5.85 6.87 37.83
C SER A 352 5.04 6.60 39.11
N LEU A 353 4.80 5.34 39.46
CA LEU A 353 4.09 4.95 40.67
C LEU A 353 5.07 4.56 41.77
N ASP A 354 4.94 5.16 42.94
CA ASP A 354 5.73 4.80 44.12
C ASP A 354 5.68 3.28 44.39
N LYS A 355 6.86 2.66 44.49
CA LYS A 355 7.06 1.23 44.71
C LYS A 355 6.32 0.70 45.94
N ALA A 356 6.15 1.52 46.99
CA ALA A 356 5.37 1.13 48.17
C ALA A 356 3.90 0.77 47.83
N LYS A 357 3.35 1.36 46.76
CA LYS A 357 1.97 1.16 46.32
C LYS A 357 1.78 -0.07 45.45
N TRP A 358 2.87 -0.70 44.97
CA TRP A 358 2.80 -1.89 44.11
C TRP A 358 2.32 -3.16 44.86
N SER A 359 2.24 -3.11 46.19
CA SER A 359 1.64 -4.16 47.03
C SER A 359 0.12 -4.30 46.85
N ASN A 360 -0.56 -3.27 46.31
CA ASN A 360 -2.01 -3.24 46.14
C ASN A 360 -2.39 -3.26 44.66
N ILE A 361 -2.85 -4.42 44.18
CA ILE A 361 -3.26 -4.62 42.79
C ILE A 361 -4.34 -3.64 42.31
N ARG A 362 -5.28 -3.24 43.19
CA ARG A 362 -6.32 -2.25 42.84
C ARG A 362 -5.73 -0.86 42.62
N GLY A 363 -4.73 -0.49 43.42
CA GLY A 363 -4.01 0.76 43.29
C GLY A 363 -3.21 0.82 41.99
N ILE A 364 -2.56 -0.29 41.61
CA ILE A 364 -1.83 -0.39 40.34
C ILE A 364 -2.79 -0.21 39.16
N ARG A 365 -3.92 -0.94 39.13
CA ARG A 365 -4.94 -0.80 38.08
C ARG A 365 -5.48 0.62 37.95
N ALA A 366 -5.78 1.26 39.09
CA ALA A 366 -6.28 2.64 39.10
C ALA A 366 -5.26 3.62 38.50
N HIS A 367 -3.98 3.48 38.87
CA HIS A 367 -2.89 4.33 38.35
C HIS A 367 -2.71 4.18 36.83
N VAL A 368 -2.74 2.94 36.32
CA VAL A 368 -2.65 2.67 34.87
C VAL A 368 -3.81 3.34 34.14
N ARG A 369 -5.03 3.18 34.65
CA ARG A 369 -6.23 3.80 34.04
C ARG A 369 -6.15 5.34 34.05
N GLU A 370 -5.83 5.95 35.18
CA GLU A 370 -5.74 7.43 35.30
C GLU A 370 -4.66 8.02 34.38
N THR A 371 -3.53 7.32 34.25
CA THR A 371 -2.44 7.70 33.34
C THR A 371 -2.93 7.70 31.88
N GLN A 372 -3.72 6.69 31.51
CA GLN A 372 -4.21 6.56 30.14
C GLN A 372 -5.34 7.54 29.83
N GLU A 373 -6.29 7.74 30.76
CA GLU A 373 -7.32 8.78 30.64
C GLU A 373 -6.71 10.19 30.45
N SER A 374 -5.59 10.46 31.14
CA SER A 374 -4.86 11.72 31.01
C SER A 374 -4.18 11.87 29.64
N LYS A 375 -3.59 10.79 29.10
CA LYS A 375 -3.01 10.76 27.74
C LYS A 375 -4.07 10.99 26.68
N ASP A 376 -5.22 10.33 26.77
CA ASP A 376 -6.32 10.46 25.81
C ASP A 376 -6.91 11.88 25.80
N LYS A 377 -6.95 12.52 26.97
CA LYS A 377 -7.35 13.93 27.10
C LYS A 377 -6.34 14.86 26.40
N ALA A 378 -5.04 14.67 26.61
CA ALA A 378 -4.00 15.48 26.00
C ALA A 378 -3.95 15.33 24.46
N LEU A 379 -4.14 14.10 23.96
CA LEU A 379 -4.25 13.81 22.52
C LEU A 379 -5.42 14.57 21.88
N ASN A 380 -6.58 14.57 22.54
CA ASN A 380 -7.77 15.29 22.08
C ASN A 380 -7.60 16.82 22.09
N GLU A 381 -6.77 17.38 22.97
CA GLU A 381 -6.48 18.82 23.02
C GLU A 381 -5.46 19.26 21.94
N SER A 382 -4.61 18.36 21.44
CA SER A 382 -3.56 18.64 20.43
C SER A 382 -4.01 18.56 18.96
N ARG A 383 -5.28 18.26 18.69
CA ARG A 383 -5.76 17.92 17.34
C ARG A 383 -5.71 19.12 16.38
N VAL A 384 -4.92 18.99 15.32
CA VAL A 384 -4.82 19.99 14.24
C VAL A 384 -5.93 19.73 13.20
N TRP A 385 -6.67 20.78 12.86
CA TRP A 385 -7.79 20.71 11.90
C TRP A 385 -7.38 21.28 10.52
N PRO A 386 -7.96 20.78 9.41
CA PRO A 386 -7.84 21.42 8.11
C PRO A 386 -8.23 22.90 8.16
N LEU A 387 -7.60 23.73 7.33
CA LEU A 387 -7.81 25.18 7.33
C LEU A 387 -9.29 25.54 7.10
N GLU A 388 -9.95 24.80 6.22
CA GLU A 388 -11.35 24.96 5.84
C GLU A 388 -12.29 24.79 7.05
N VAL A 389 -11.98 23.83 7.92
CA VAL A 389 -12.74 23.60 9.16
C VAL A 389 -12.59 24.80 10.09
N GLY A 390 -11.38 25.37 10.20
CA GLY A 390 -11.13 26.59 10.95
C GLY A 390 -11.86 27.81 10.37
N LEU A 391 -11.87 27.96 9.04
CA LEU A 391 -12.56 29.05 8.35
C LEU A 391 -14.08 29.00 8.54
N VAL A 392 -14.68 27.81 8.55
CA VAL A 392 -16.11 27.64 8.79
C VAL A 392 -16.43 27.81 10.28
N PHE A 393 -15.60 27.27 11.18
CA PHE A 393 -15.76 27.45 12.62
C PHE A 393 -15.75 28.94 13.02
N ASN A 394 -14.85 29.73 12.44
CA ASN A 394 -14.76 31.17 12.70
C ASN A 394 -15.95 31.99 12.19
N GLN A 395 -16.82 31.41 11.35
CA GLN A 395 -18.06 32.04 10.91
C GLN A 395 -19.22 31.80 11.89
N ILE A 396 -19.03 30.95 12.90
CA ILE A 396 -20.02 30.72 13.96
C ILE A 396 -19.69 31.67 15.12
N GLU A 397 -20.50 32.72 15.27
CA GLU A 397 -20.29 33.77 16.26
C GLU A 397 -20.32 33.21 17.70
N GLY A 398 -19.27 33.47 18.49
CA GLY A 398 -19.14 33.02 19.87
C GLY A 398 -18.68 31.56 20.05
N ALA A 399 -18.33 30.85 18.97
CA ALA A 399 -17.81 29.48 19.04
C ALA A 399 -16.45 29.37 19.77
N ASP A 400 -15.67 30.44 19.78
CA ASP A 400 -14.39 30.58 20.48
C ASP A 400 -14.52 30.63 22.01
N ALA A 401 -15.70 31.00 22.53
CA ALA A 401 -15.98 31.00 23.96
C ALA A 401 -16.28 29.60 24.53
N LEU A 402 -16.44 28.58 23.67
CA LEU A 402 -16.62 27.20 24.11
C LEU A 402 -15.34 26.61 24.71
N SER A 403 -15.48 25.61 25.59
CA SER A 403 -14.31 24.83 26.04
C SER A 403 -13.61 24.15 24.88
N VAL A 404 -12.29 23.92 24.98
CA VAL A 404 -11.48 23.29 23.92
C VAL A 404 -12.10 21.97 23.42
N SER A 405 -12.67 21.17 24.34
CA SER A 405 -13.37 19.93 24.01
C SER A 405 -14.63 20.17 23.15
N GLN A 406 -15.44 21.17 23.49
CA GLN A 406 -16.63 21.54 22.72
C GLN A 406 -16.25 22.16 21.36
N GLN A 407 -15.21 22.97 21.31
CA GLN A 407 -14.67 23.50 20.05
C GLN A 407 -14.24 22.36 19.12
N ASN A 408 -13.55 21.35 19.66
CA ASN A 408 -13.12 20.19 18.89
C ASN A 408 -14.30 19.33 18.42
N LYS A 409 -15.37 19.20 19.22
CA LYS A 409 -16.62 18.54 18.78
C LYS A 409 -17.28 19.30 17.63
N LEU A 410 -17.34 20.63 17.73
CA LEU A 410 -17.92 21.46 16.69
C LEU A 410 -17.09 21.40 15.39
N LYS A 411 -15.75 21.48 15.50
CA LYS A 411 -14.82 21.33 14.37
C LYS A 411 -14.89 19.92 13.75
N ALA A 412 -15.06 18.87 14.55
CA ALA A 412 -15.26 17.51 14.05
C ALA A 412 -16.56 17.38 13.23
N ASN A 413 -17.66 17.96 13.73
CA ASN A 413 -18.94 17.97 13.02
C ASN A 413 -18.83 18.75 11.69
N ILE A 414 -18.22 19.93 11.71
CA ILE A 414 -17.95 20.72 10.48
C ILE A 414 -17.15 19.89 9.47
N ASN A 415 -16.07 19.22 9.92
CA ASN A 415 -15.25 18.38 9.06
C ASN A 415 -16.03 17.22 8.45
N GLN A 416 -16.91 16.58 9.23
CA GLN A 416 -17.75 15.50 8.75
C GLN A 416 -18.72 15.98 7.65
N LEU A 417 -19.46 17.06 7.89
CA LEU A 417 -20.41 17.61 6.91
C LEU A 417 -19.68 18.07 5.63
N TRP A 418 -18.45 18.54 5.77
CA TRP A 418 -17.58 18.89 4.65
C TRP A 418 -17.14 17.66 3.85
N LEU A 419 -16.77 16.56 4.51
CA LEU A 419 -16.45 15.27 3.85
C LEU A 419 -17.67 14.67 3.14
N GLU A 420 -18.88 14.90 3.67
CA GLU A 420 -20.16 14.55 3.05
C GLU A 420 -20.53 15.47 1.86
N ARG A 421 -19.66 16.42 1.51
CA ARG A 421 -19.81 17.38 0.39
C ARG A 421 -21.02 18.30 0.51
N MET A 422 -21.46 18.59 1.74
CA MET A 422 -22.53 19.57 1.94
C MET A 422 -22.09 20.99 1.55
N PRO A 423 -22.98 21.83 1.01
CA PRO A 423 -22.68 23.23 0.73
C PRO A 423 -22.29 23.99 2.01
N THR A 424 -21.29 24.86 1.92
CA THR A 424 -20.76 25.61 3.09
C THR A 424 -21.84 26.36 3.87
N SER A 425 -22.84 26.92 3.19
CA SER A 425 -23.98 27.61 3.84
C SER A 425 -24.83 26.67 4.72
N GLU A 426 -25.01 25.42 4.28
CA GLU A 426 -25.75 24.41 5.04
C GLU A 426 -24.91 23.86 6.21
N ILE A 427 -23.59 23.73 6.00
CA ILE A 427 -22.66 23.37 7.08
C ILE A 427 -22.72 24.42 8.19
N ILE A 428 -22.64 25.71 7.86
CA ILE A 428 -22.73 26.81 8.84
C ILE A 428 -24.05 26.75 9.60
N THR A 429 -25.16 26.53 8.88
CA THR A 429 -26.50 26.43 9.50
C THR A 429 -26.58 25.25 10.48
N THR A 430 -26.10 24.08 10.06
CA THR A 430 -26.14 22.84 10.85
C THR A 430 -25.22 22.93 12.06
N ALA A 431 -23.99 23.39 11.87
CA ALA A 431 -23.01 23.59 12.92
C ALA A 431 -23.46 24.70 13.91
N GLY A 432 -24.09 25.77 13.42
CA GLY A 432 -24.71 26.79 14.26
C GLY A 432 -25.84 26.24 15.13
N GLY A 433 -26.66 25.31 14.60
CA GLY A 433 -27.65 24.58 15.39
C GLY A 433 -27.02 23.74 16.51
N LEU A 434 -25.92 23.04 16.21
CA LEU A 434 -25.16 22.25 17.19
C LEU A 434 -24.52 23.14 18.27
N PHE A 435 -23.95 24.29 17.88
CA PHE A 435 -23.41 25.28 18.80
C PHE A 435 -24.46 25.79 19.80
N ASN A 436 -25.66 26.14 19.31
CA ASN A 436 -26.76 26.59 20.17
C ASN A 436 -27.20 25.49 21.16
N SER A 437 -27.22 24.23 20.72
CA SER A 437 -27.48 23.10 21.61
C SER A 437 -26.40 22.92 22.68
N MET A 438 -25.13 23.19 22.35
CA MET A 438 -24.02 23.12 23.29
C MET A 438 -24.06 24.26 24.32
N GLN A 439 -24.53 25.46 23.94
CA GLN A 439 -24.73 26.57 24.89
C GLN A 439 -25.93 26.34 25.82
N GLY A 440 -27.03 25.77 25.31
CA GLY A 440 -28.20 25.45 26.13
C GLY A 440 -27.91 24.47 27.27
N ALA A 441 -26.93 23.58 27.10
CA ALA A 441 -26.46 22.64 28.12
C ALA A 441 -25.47 23.24 29.13
N VAL A 442 -24.98 24.46 28.90
CA VAL A 442 -24.08 25.19 29.82
C VAL A 442 -24.85 26.11 30.77
N ASN A 443 -26.08 26.48 30.40
CA ASN A 443 -26.97 27.37 31.17
C ASN A 443 -28.11 26.63 31.92
N ALA A 444 -28.09 25.29 31.93
CA ALA A 444 -28.96 24.42 32.70
C ALA A 444 -28.15 23.69 33.76
#